data_AF-A0A3D5YWU2-F1
#
_entry.id   AF-A0A3D5YWU2-F1
#
_cell.length_a   1.000
_cell.length_b   1.000
_cell.length_c   1.000
_cell.angle_alpha   90.00
_cell.angle_beta   90.00
_cell.angle_gamma   90.00
#
_symmetry.space_group_name_H-M   'P 1'
#
loop_
_entity.id
_entity.type
_entity.pdbx_description
1 polymer ?
#
loop_
_entity_poly.entity_id
_entity_poly.type
_entity_poly.pdbx_seq_one_letter_code
_entity_poly.pdbx_strand_id
1 'polypeptide(L)'
;MAYNRRLFLIKVIKIQEIVINEKRRGCFQKFIYENRIAGEFNVSYSTFNNYLAINARKELSELEKQFAQNNDAELSEDSQK
;
A
#
# COMPACT_ATOMS: atom_id res chain seq x y z
N MET A 1 -2.83 -11.67 -11.92
CA MET A 1 -3.19 -10.24 -11.81
C MET A 1 -2.42 -9.58 -10.66
N ALA A 2 -1.11 -9.43 -10.81
CA ALA A 2 -0.27 -8.82 -9.78
C ALA A 2 -0.37 -7.27 -9.75
N TYR A 3 -0.96 -6.67 -10.80
CA TYR A 3 -1.31 -5.25 -10.88
C TYR A 3 -2.26 -4.80 -9.76
N ASN A 4 -3.15 -5.68 -9.28
CA ASN A 4 -4.11 -5.35 -8.23
C ASN A 4 -3.46 -5.27 -6.85
N ARG A 5 -2.44 -6.08 -6.57
CA ARG A 5 -1.76 -6.09 -5.26
C ARG A 5 -0.90 -4.85 -5.08
N ARG A 6 -0.18 -4.43 -6.13
CA ARG A 6 0.63 -3.20 -6.10
C ARG A 6 -0.24 -1.98 -5.78
N LEU A 7 -1.34 -1.80 -6.52
CA LEU A 7 -2.28 -0.69 -6.31
C LEU A 7 -2.89 -0.71 -4.90
N PHE A 8 -3.23 -1.89 -4.38
CA PHE A 8 -3.69 -2.04 -3.02
C PHE A 8 -2.65 -1.56 -2.00
N LEU A 9 -1.39 -1.99 -2.13
CA LEU A 9 -0.33 -1.60 -1.20
C LEU A 9 -0.05 -0.09 -1.27
N ILE A 10 -0.08 0.50 -2.46
CA ILE A 10 0.03 1.96 -2.63
C ILE A 10 -1.13 2.69 -1.91
N LYS A 11 -2.38 2.21 -2.06
CA LYS A 11 -3.55 2.76 -1.35
C LYS A 11 -3.35 2.71 0.18
N VAL A 12 -2.87 1.58 0.69
CA VAL A 12 -2.60 1.41 2.13
C VAL A 12 -1.52 2.38 2.61
N ILE A 13 -0.41 2.51 1.88
CA ILE A 13 0.67 3.45 2.22
C ILE A 13 0.14 4.89 2.27
N LYS A 14 -0.67 5.31 1.28
CA LYS A 14 -1.28 6.64 1.25
C LYS A 14 -2.11 6.92 2.52
N ILE A 15 -2.93 5.95 2.93
CA ILE A 15 -3.73 6.04 4.17
C ILE A 15 -2.83 6.15 5.40
N GLN A 16 -1.78 5.32 5.48
CA GLN A 16 -0.83 5.34 6.60
C GLN A 16 -0.12 6.69 6.71
N GLU A 17 0.27 7.30 5.59
CA GLU A 17 0.93 8.60 5.57
C GLU A 17 0.02 9.74 6.04
N ILE A 18 -1.25 9.74 5.63
CA ILE A 18 -2.26 10.68 6.14
C ILE A 18 -2.37 10.56 7.66
N VAL A 19 -2.46 9.33 8.18
CA VAL A 19 -2.58 9.08 9.62
C VAL A 19 -1.34 9.54 10.38
N ILE A 20 -0.14 9.28 9.87
CA ILE A 20 1.11 9.75 10.50
C ILE A 20 1.15 11.28 10.55
N ASN A 21 0.78 11.95 9.45
CA ASN A 21 0.79 13.41 9.36
C ASN A 21 -0.21 14.05 10.32
N GLU A 22 -1.43 13.52 10.43
CA GLU A 22 -2.44 14.05 11.35
C GLU A 22 -2.14 13.66 12.81
N LYS A 23 -1.57 12.48 13.08
CA LYS A 23 -1.10 12.13 14.44
C LYS A 23 0.02 13.04 14.92
N ARG A 24 0.93 13.47 14.05
CA ARG A 24 1.95 14.49 14.37
C ARG A 24 1.35 15.83 14.78
N ARG A 25 0.12 16.14 14.33
CA ARG A 25 -0.65 17.32 14.72
C ARG A 25 -1.47 17.12 16.00
N GLY A 26 -1.39 15.95 16.63
CA GLY A 26 -2.12 15.61 17.86
C GLY A 26 -3.53 15.07 17.63
N CYS A 27 -3.92 14.74 16.39
CA CYS A 27 -5.26 14.21 16.12
C CYS A 27 -5.43 12.76 16.57
N PHE A 28 -6.60 12.45 17.13
CA PHE A 28 -6.98 11.09 17.49
C PHE A 28 -7.34 10.25 16.26
N GLN A 29 -7.08 8.94 16.33
CA GLN A 29 -7.31 8.01 15.22
C GLN A 29 -8.76 7.97 14.73
N LYS A 30 -9.74 8.01 15.64
CA LYS A 30 -11.17 8.08 15.29
C LYS A 30 -11.50 9.35 14.50
N PHE A 31 -10.98 10.49 14.95
CA PHE A 31 -11.14 11.77 14.26
C PHE A 31 -10.54 11.74 12.85
N ILE A 32 -9.33 11.16 12.71
CA ILE A 32 -8.68 11.03 11.40
C ILE A 32 -9.52 10.16 10.46
N TYR A 33 -10.06 9.04 10.95
CA TYR A 33 -10.93 8.19 10.14
C TYR A 33 -12.15 8.95 9.64
N GLU A 34 -12.89 9.61 10.54
CA GLU A 34 -14.14 10.31 10.22
C GLU A 34 -13.93 11.50 9.28
N ASN A 35 -12.85 12.27 9.47
CA ASN A 35 -12.64 13.55 8.77
C ASN A 35 -11.75 13.47 7.53
N ARG A 36 -10.96 12.40 7.37
CA ARG A 36 -9.97 12.28 6.28
C ARG A 36 -10.10 10.99 5.49
N ILE A 37 -10.52 9.88 6.10
CA ILE A 37 -10.44 8.56 5.45
C ILE A 37 -11.79 8.09 4.92
N ALA A 38 -12.85 8.18 5.73
CA ALA A 38 -14.16 7.59 5.41
C ALA A 38 -14.72 8.09 4.07
N GLY A 39 -14.65 9.41 3.83
CA GLY A 39 -15.14 10.02 2.60
C GLY A 39 -14.22 9.83 1.38
N GLU A 40 -12.90 9.82 1.55
CA GLU A 40 -11.95 9.75 0.41
C GLU A 40 -11.74 8.31 -0.08
N PHE A 41 -11.61 7.34 0.82
CA PHE A 41 -11.19 5.98 0.47
C PHE A 41 -12.34 4.96 0.44
N ASN A 42 -13.52 5.37 0.92
CA ASN A 42 -14.73 4.57 1.03
C ASN A 42 -14.47 3.20 1.71
N VAL A 43 -13.77 3.25 2.84
CA VAL A 43 -13.41 2.07 3.65
C VAL A 43 -14.09 2.11 5.00
N SER A 44 -14.47 0.94 5.51
CA SER A 44 -15.00 0.82 6.87
C SER A 44 -13.92 1.06 7.93
N TYR A 45 -14.34 1.34 9.16
CA TYR A 45 -13.42 1.56 10.28
C TYR A 45 -12.56 0.31 10.58
N SER A 46 -13.15 -0.88 10.47
CA SER A 46 -12.40 -2.14 10.66
C SER A 46 -11.36 -2.33 9.56
N THR A 47 -11.72 -2.06 8.30
CA THR A 47 -10.78 -2.11 7.17
C THR A 47 -9.64 -1.11 7.35
N PHE A 48 -9.94 0.11 7.81
CA PHE A 48 -8.94 1.12 8.12
C PHE A 48 -7.96 0.65 9.19
N ASN A 49 -8.44 0.07 10.29
CA ASN A 49 -7.56 -0.45 11.34
C ASN A 49 -6.70 -1.62 10.83
N ASN A 50 -7.28 -2.50 10.00
CA ASN A 50 -6.51 -3.57 9.36
C ASN A 50 -5.38 -2.99 8.49
N TYR A 51 -5.64 -1.93 7.71
CA TYR A 51 -4.63 -1.29 6.88
C TYR A 51 -3.48 -0.67 7.70
N LEU A 52 -3.75 -0.16 8.90
CA LEU A 52 -2.70 0.34 9.79
C LEU A 52 -1.79 -0.76 10.35
N ALA A 53 -2.27 -2.01 10.41
CA ALA A 53 -1.48 -3.15 10.87
C ALA A 53 -0.59 -3.76 9.77
N ILE A 54 -0.85 -3.46 8.49
CA ILE A 54 -0.11 -4.03 7.35
C ILE A 54 1.26 -3.33 7.21
N ASN A 55 2.33 -4.11 7.04
CA ASN A 55 3.65 -3.57 6.71
C ASN A 55 3.78 -3.30 5.19
N ALA A 56 2.95 -2.37 4.69
CA ALA A 56 2.73 -2.20 3.27
C ALA A 56 3.98 -1.74 2.50
N ARG A 57 4.87 -0.95 3.13
CA ARG A 57 6.14 -0.52 2.52
C ARG A 57 7.08 -1.70 2.26
N LYS A 58 7.17 -2.64 3.21
CA LYS A 58 8.01 -3.85 3.07
C LYS A 58 7.46 -4.75 1.96
N GLU A 59 6.15 -5.03 2.01
CA GLU A 59 5.50 -5.86 1.00
C GLU A 59 5.61 -5.28 -0.41
N LEU A 60 5.49 -3.95 -0.56
CA LEU A 60 5.65 -3.29 -1.85
C LEU A 60 7.07 -3.46 -2.40
N SER A 61 8.08 -3.30 -1.55
CA SER A 61 9.48 -3.48 -1.95
C SER A 61 9.78 -4.92 -2.36
N GLU A 62 9.25 -5.91 -1.64
CA GLU A 62 9.41 -7.33 -1.99
C GLU A 62 8.75 -7.66 -3.33
N LEU A 63 7.54 -7.13 -3.55
CA LEU A 63 6.79 -7.31 -4.78
C LEU A 63 7.49 -6.65 -5.97
N GLU A 64 8.06 -5.46 -5.81
CA GLU A 64 8.86 -4.81 -6.86
C GLU A 64 10.15 -5.57 -7.19
N LYS A 65 10.82 -6.15 -6.18
CA LYS A 65 11.99 -7.02 -6.40
C LYS A 65 11.63 -8.29 -7.18
N GLN A 66 10.51 -8.93 -6.85
CA GLN A 66 10.02 -10.11 -7.58
C GLN A 66 9.72 -9.77 -9.04
N PHE A 67 9.10 -8.62 -9.30
CA PHE A 67 8.89 -8.17 -10.68
C PHE A 67 10.19 -7.91 -11.42
N ALA A 68 11.17 -7.24 -10.80
CA ALA A 68 12.47 -7.01 -11.43
C ALA A 68 13.16 -8.33 -11.82
N GLN A 69 13.22 -9.29 -10.90
CA GLN A 69 13.83 -10.61 -11.13
C GLN A 69 13.14 -11.41 -12.25
N ASN A 70 11.80 -11.32 -12.35
CA ASN A 70 11.06 -12.03 -13.39
C ASN A 70 11.28 -11.41 -14.79
N ASN A 71 11.43 -10.08 -14.89
CA ASN A 71 11.72 -9.43 -16.18
C ASN A 71 13.15 -9.73 -16.66
N ASP A 72 14.12 -9.87 -15.75
CA ASP A 72 15.51 -10.23 -16.10
C ASP A 72 15.63 -11.69 -16.61
N ALA A 73 14.74 -12.59 -16.17
CA ALA A 73 14.71 -13.98 -16.63
C ALA A 73 14.17 -14.11 -18.07
N GLU A 74 13.12 -13.36 -18.43
CA GLU A 74 12.51 -13.40 -19.77
C GLU A 74 13.47 -12.89 -20.87
N LEU A 75 14.34 -11.92 -20.56
CA LEU A 75 15.31 -11.38 -21.53
C LEU A 75 16.47 -12.35 -21.87
N SER A 76 16.69 -13.37 -21.03
CA SER A 76 17.77 -14.35 -21.19
C SER A 76 17.37 -15.56 -22.05
N GLU A 77 16.07 -15.85 -22.16
CA GLU A 77 15.55 -16.96 -22.98
C GLU A 77 15.41 -16.56 -24.45
N ASP A 78 15.13 -15.29 -24.76
CA ASP A 78 15.01 -14.79 -26.14
C ASP A 78 16.36 -14.69 -26.87
N SER A 79 17.49 -14.78 -26.16
CA SER A 79 18.83 -14.74 -26.76
C SER A 79 19.33 -16.11 -27.24
N GLN A 80 18.55 -17.19 -27.05
CA GLN A 80 18.92 -18.56 -27.46
C GLN A 80 18.07 -19.11 -28.63
N LYS A 81 17.30 -18.26 -29.33
CA LYS A 81 16.45 -18.69 -30.44
C LYS A 81 16.83 -18.07 -31.78
#